data_AF-A0A947S7Q1-F1
#
_entry.id   AF-A0A947S7Q1-F1
#
_cell.length_a   1.000
_cell.length_b   1.000
_cell.length_c   1.000
_cell.angle_alpha   90.00
_cell.angle_beta   90.00
_cell.angle_gamma   90.00
#
_symmetry.space_group_name_H-M   'P 1'
#
loop_
_entity.id
_entity.type
_entity.pdbx_description
1 polymer ?
#
loop_
_entity_poly.entity_id
_entity_poly.type
_entity_poly.pdbx_seq_one_letter_code
_entity_poly.pdbx_strand_id
1 'polypeptide(L)'
;MMKHFNCPECNGDVTDGRVKMDYNLGWIKLTIKNVPANVCSECGQEFIDGPIAENLNRLVDRVAEDVGSFSKKIPILQEEIKEVAIAI
;
A
#
# COMPACT_ATOMS: atom_id res chain seq x y z
N MET A 1 12.51 0.99 19.05
CA MET A 1 12.32 -0.24 19.83
C MET A 1 10.93 -0.74 19.49
N MET A 2 10.83 -1.79 18.66
CA MET A 2 9.53 -2.34 18.26
C MET A 2 8.96 -3.15 19.43
N LYS A 3 7.69 -2.92 19.74
CA LYS A 3 7.00 -3.55 20.87
C LYS A 3 6.67 -4.99 20.51
N HIS A 4 7.10 -5.94 21.34
CA HIS A 4 6.44 -7.24 21.39
C HIS A 4 5.09 -7.07 22.07
N PHE A 5 4.02 -7.48 21.37
CA PHE A 5 2.65 -7.47 21.89
C PHE A 5 1.87 -8.64 21.27
N ASN A 6 0.76 -9.00 21.89
CA ASN A 6 -0.09 -10.07 21.37
C ASN A 6 -1.07 -9.48 20.35
N CYS A 7 -1.36 -10.25 19.31
CA CYS A 7 -2.27 -9.84 18.26
C CYS A 7 -3.67 -9.58 18.86
N PRO A 8 -4.26 -8.38 18.69
CA PRO A 8 -5.61 -8.11 19.21
C PRO A 8 -6.70 -8.97 18.56
N GLU A 9 -6.45 -9.54 17.37
CA GLU A 9 -7.43 -10.32 16.61
C GLU A 9 -7.47 -11.80 17.02
N CYS A 10 -6.31 -12.41 17.29
CA CYS A 10 -6.20 -13.84 17.58
C CYS A 10 -5.43 -14.18 18.86
N ASN A 11 -4.89 -13.16 19.54
CA ASN A 11 -4.06 -13.26 20.74
C ASN A 11 -2.71 -14.00 20.55
N GLY A 12 -2.34 -14.31 19.31
CA GLY A 12 -1.06 -14.93 18.95
C GLY A 12 0.13 -13.96 18.99
N ASP A 13 1.33 -14.52 18.92
CA ASP A 13 2.58 -13.75 18.98
C ASP A 13 2.77 -12.86 17.74
N VAL A 14 3.10 -11.60 17.97
CA VAL A 14 3.47 -10.64 16.92
C VAL A 14 4.97 -10.42 16.93
N THR A 15 5.58 -10.55 15.75
CA THR A 15 7.02 -10.45 15.55
C THR A 15 7.37 -9.41 14.49
N ASP A 16 8.57 -8.86 14.59
CA ASP A 16 9.11 -7.94 13.59
C ASP A 16 9.18 -8.63 12.22
N GLY A 17 8.70 -7.92 11.19
CA GLY A 17 8.61 -8.42 9.83
C GLY A 17 8.74 -7.33 8.78
N ARG A 18 8.71 -7.75 7.52
CA ARG A 18 8.70 -6.87 6.36
C ARG A 18 7.62 -7.35 5.41
N VAL A 19 6.73 -6.42 5.04
CA VAL A 19 5.53 -6.73 4.26
C VAL A 19 5.51 -5.95 2.95
N LYS A 20 4.60 -6.35 2.06
CA LYS A 20 4.35 -5.68 0.79
C LYS A 20 3.00 -4.98 0.88
N MET A 21 2.98 -3.68 0.61
CA MET A 21 1.75 -2.90 0.65
C MET A 21 1.38 -2.41 -0.73
N ASP A 22 0.14 -2.66 -1.11
CA ASP A 22 -0.42 -2.26 -2.39
C ASP A 22 -1.36 -1.07 -2.17
N TYR A 23 -1.09 0.04 -2.84
CA TYR A 23 -1.90 1.26 -2.84
C TYR A 23 -2.57 1.39 -4.20
N ASN A 24 -3.89 1.51 -4.21
CA ASN A 24 -4.65 1.76 -5.42
C ASN A 24 -5.24 3.18 -5.36
N LEU A 25 -4.74 4.07 -6.20
CA LEU A 25 -5.18 5.46 -6.33
C LEU A 25 -6.12 5.65 -7.54
N GLY A 26 -6.74 4.58 -8.01
CA GLY A 26 -7.63 4.55 -9.17
C GLY A 26 -6.86 4.46 -10.49
N TRP A 27 -6.14 5.52 -10.85
CA TRP A 27 -5.38 5.61 -12.10
C TRP A 27 -3.92 5.16 -11.96
N ILE A 28 -3.43 4.97 -10.74
CA ILE A 28 -2.13 4.34 -10.44
C ILE A 28 -2.32 3.24 -9.41
N LYS A 29 -1.67 2.11 -9.66
CA LYS A 29 -1.41 1.08 -8.66
C LYS A 29 0.06 1.14 -8.24
N LEU A 30 0.32 1.40 -6.97
CA LEU A 30 1.66 1.42 -6.38
C LEU A 30 1.85 0.19 -5.50
N THR A 31 3.01 -0.44 -5.59
CA THR A 31 3.39 -1.55 -4.72
C THR A 31 4.67 -1.18 -3.99
N ILE A 32 4.57 -0.96 -2.68
CA ILE A 32 5.71 -0.68 -1.82
C ILE A 32 6.15 -1.99 -1.18
N LYS A 33 7.35 -2.44 -1.53
CA LYS A 33 7.95 -3.64 -0.95
C LYS A 33 8.75 -3.27 0.29
N ASN A 34 8.97 -4.28 1.14
CA ASN A 34 9.95 -4.21 2.22
C ASN A 34 9.59 -3.18 3.32
N VAL A 35 8.30 -3.00 3.57
CA VAL A 35 7.78 -2.09 4.59
C VAL A 35 7.99 -2.72 5.97
N PRO A 36 8.69 -2.07 6.91
CA PRO A 36 8.80 -2.58 8.27
C PRO A 36 7.42 -2.61 8.92
N ALA A 37 7.02 -3.77 9.42
CA ALA A 37 5.75 -3.99 10.09
C ALA A 37 5.90 -5.10 11.13
N ASN A 38 4.98 -5.17 12.07
CA ASN A 38 4.85 -6.27 13.00
C ASN A 38 3.81 -7.24 12.42
N VAL A 39 4.14 -8.51 12.30
CA VAL A 39 3.28 -9.52 11.68
C VAL A 39 2.99 -10.61 12.70
N CYS A 40 1.71 -10.96 12.84
CA CYS A 40 1.32 -12.10 13.67
C CYS A 40 1.69 -13.41 12.95
N SER A 41 2.41 -14.29 13.63
CA SER A 41 2.84 -15.58 13.07
C SER A 41 1.69 -16.58 12.90
N GLU A 42 0.55 -16.35 13.56
CA GLU A 42 -0.59 -17.28 13.56
C GLU A 42 -1.65 -16.88 12.53
N CYS A 43 -2.14 -15.64 12.56
CA CYS A 43 -3.21 -15.19 11.66
C CYS A 43 -2.71 -14.39 10.45
N GLY A 44 -1.44 -13.96 10.44
CA GLY A 44 -0.87 -13.16 9.35
C GLY A 44 -1.24 -11.67 9.37
N GLN A 45 -1.92 -11.19 10.42
CA GLN A 45 -2.29 -9.78 10.53
C GLN A 45 -1.04 -8.89 10.62
N GLU A 46 -1.06 -7.80 9.85
CA GLU A 46 0.04 -6.84 9.75
C GLU A 46 -0.28 -5.57 10.54
N PHE A 47 0.71 -5.08 11.28
CA PHE A 47 0.61 -3.87 12.10
C PHE A 47 1.76 -2.92 11.77
N ILE A 48 1.43 -1.67 11.49
CA ILE A 48 2.41 -0.64 11.15
C ILE A 48 2.40 0.43 12.24
N ASP A 49 3.58 0.88 12.65
CA ASP A 49 3.68 2.01 13.56
C ASP A 49 3.27 3.32 12.87
N GLY A 50 2.63 4.22 13.63
CA GLY A 50 2.15 5.52 13.12
C GLY A 50 3.18 6.30 12.31
N PRO A 51 4.44 6.44 12.75
CA PRO A 51 5.47 7.14 11.97
C PRO A 51 5.81 6.46 10.63
N ILE A 52 5.73 5.13 10.55
CA ILE A 52 5.96 4.40 9.30
C ILE A 52 4.77 4.64 8.36
N ALA A 53 3.54 4.57 8.89
CA ALA A 53 2.33 4.86 8.11
C ALA A 53 2.33 6.29 7.55
N GLU A 54 2.71 7.28 8.35
CA GLU A 54 2.83 8.68 7.90
C GLU A 54 3.86 8.83 6.78
N ASN A 55 5.03 8.19 6.93
CA ASN A 55 6.07 8.22 5.92
C ASN A 55 5.64 7.54 4.61
N LEU A 56 4.88 6.44 4.70
CA LEU A 56 4.32 5.77 3.53
C LEU A 56 3.31 6.67 2.80
N ASN A 57 2.38 7.29 3.52
CA ASN A 57 1.42 8.21 2.92
C ASN A 57 2.12 9.36 2.20
N ARG A 58 3.09 10.02 2.86
CA ARG A 58 3.89 11.09 2.24
C ARG A 58 4.70 10.63 1.03
N LEU A 59 5.08 9.35 0.96
CA LEU A 59 5.76 8.79 -0.20
C LEU A 59 4.77 8.53 -1.35
N VAL A 60 3.62 7.94 -1.04
CA VAL A 60 2.53 7.67 -2.00
C VAL A 60 2.04 8.96 -2.63
N ASP A 61 1.79 10.01 -1.83
CA ASP A 61 1.32 11.31 -2.31
C ASP A 61 2.32 11.95 -3.29
N ARG A 62 3.61 11.96 -2.94
CA ARG A 62 4.67 12.50 -3.82
C ARG A 62 4.77 11.73 -5.14
N VAL A 63 4.75 10.39 -5.09
CA VAL A 63 4.80 9.59 -6.31
C VAL A 63 3.56 9.81 -7.17
N ALA A 64 2.38 9.95 -6.56
CA ALA A 64 1.14 10.24 -7.28
C ALA A 64 1.19 11.62 -7.98
N GLU A 65 1.69 12.65 -7.30
CA GLU A 65 1.88 13.99 -7.88
C GLU A 65 2.88 13.99 -9.03
N ASP A 66 4.03 13.31 -8.85
CA ASP A 66 5.06 13.20 -9.87
C ASP A 66 4.51 12.48 -11.10
N VAL A 67 3.98 11.27 -10.93
CA VAL A 67 3.42 10.47 -12.03
C VAL A 67 2.26 11.20 -12.71
N GLY A 68 1.47 11.98 -11.97
CA GLY A 68 0.36 12.77 -12.52
C GLY A 68 0.84 13.95 -13.33
N SER A 69 1.97 14.53 -12.94
CA SER A 69 2.64 15.60 -13.69
C SER A 69 3.33 15.07 -14.94
N PHE A 70 3.84 13.83 -14.91
CA PHE A 70 4.40 13.14 -16.08
C PHE A 70 3.31 12.67 -17.06
N SER A 71 2.20 12.11 -16.58
CA SER A 71 1.13 11.60 -17.44
C SER A 71 0.47 12.73 -18.25
N LYS A 72 0.26 13.91 -17.65
CA LYS A 72 -0.21 15.11 -18.36
C LYS A 72 0.69 15.55 -19.51
N LYS A 73 1.97 15.18 -19.49
CA LYS A 73 2.96 15.53 -20.51
C LYS A 73 3.09 14.46 -21.61
N ILE A 74 2.53 13.26 -21.41
CA ILE A 74 2.67 12.13 -22.32
C ILE A 74 1.26 11.59 -22.66
N PRO A 75 0.63 12.06 -23.76
CA PRO A 75 -0.76 11.70 -24.11
C PRO A 75 -1.00 10.21 -24.40
N ILE A 76 0.07 9.43 -24.55
CA ILE A 76 0.05 8.00 -24.91
C ILE A 76 -0.16 7.05 -23.71
N LEU A 77 -0.12 7.56 -22.47
CA LEU A 77 -0.31 6.76 -21.25
C LEU A 77 -1.76 6.79 -20.71
N GLN A 78 -2.68 7.46 -21.42
CA GLN A 78 -4.10 7.55 -21.06
C GLN A 78 -4.97 6.53 -21.84
N GLU A 79 -4.51 5.31 -22.05
CA GLU A 79 -5.45 4.25 -22.48
C GLU A 79 -6.35 3.90 -21.30
N GLU A 80 -7.43 4.67 -21.16
CA GLU A 80 -8.57 4.35 -20.30
C GLU A 80 -9.02 2.93 -20.62
N ILE A 81 -9.08 2.07 -19.60
CA ILE A 81 -9.71 0.76 -19.71
C ILE A 81 -11.19 1.02 -20.04
N LYS A 82 -11.57 0.89 -21.31
CA LYS A 82 -12.96 0.98 -21.74
C LYS A 82 -13.68 -0.29 -21.31
N GLU A 83 -14.33 -0.27 -20.15
CA GLU A 83 -15.37 -1.24 -19.85
C GLU A 83 -16.58 -0.96 -20.74
N VAL A 84 -16.80 -1.84 -21.72
CA VAL A 84 -18.00 -1.83 -22.56
C VAL A 84 -18.95 -2.90 -22.03
N ALA A 85 -20.03 -2.47 -21.39
CA ALA A 85 -21.16 -3.33 -21.07
C ALA A 85 -22.18 -3.24 -22.21
N ILE A 86 -22.39 -4.34 -22.94
CA ILE A 86 -23.46 -4.47 -23.93
C ILE A 86 -24.59 -5.25 -23.26
N ALA A 87 -25.75 -4.62 -23.10
CA ALA A 87 -27.00 -5.31 -22.81
C ALA A 87 -27.73 -5.59 -24.13
N ILE A 88 -28.18 -6.83 -24.30
CA ILE A 88 -28.92 -7.31 -25.48
C ILE A 88 -30.42 -7.10 -25.23
#